data_AF-A0A6A6UNN9-F1
#
_entry.id   AF-A0A6A6UNN9-F1
#
_cell.length_a   1.000
_cell.length_b   1.000
_cell.length_c   1.000
_cell.angle_alpha   90.00
_cell.angle_beta   90.00
_cell.angle_gamma   90.00
#
_symmetry.space_group_name_H-M   'P 1'
#
loop_
_entity.id
_entity.type
_entity.pdbx_description
1 polymer ?
#
loop_
_entity_poly.entity_id
_entity_poly.type
_entity_poly.pdbx_seq_one_letter_code
_entity_poly.pdbx_strand_id
1 'polypeptide(L)'
;MENHNLDELVLHTLDLLNWRLQRLEFLLHAPPTQDPQPTPVLPRIHKLEQSLLKLASQNDIVSNLLKLQSKHPDIFTPPPTTTLPPALPTAQKLATVLSAAPALQSTASQLRSLADTELPPTSSFAQWASLWPRIEDVAARQTEQNAEISELRRRSAVAVTRWHDVDVLAQMRCWVEWEGRVRRVEREIGRAERRRGDERG
;
A
#
# COMPACT_ATOMS: atom_id res chain seq x y z
N MET A 1 -7.25 -9.13 60.51
CA MET A 1 -6.56 -8.56 59.33
C MET A 1 -6.36 -9.59 58.21
N GLU A 2 -6.59 -10.89 58.42
CA GLU A 2 -6.48 -11.92 57.37
C GLU A 2 -7.59 -11.90 56.31
N ASN A 3 -8.82 -11.48 56.66
CA ASN A 3 -9.95 -11.50 55.71
C ASN A 3 -9.75 -10.55 54.51
N HIS A 4 -9.07 -9.43 54.70
CA HIS A 4 -8.82 -8.45 53.62
C HIS A 4 -7.85 -8.99 52.54
N ASN A 5 -6.87 -9.81 52.94
CA ASN A 5 -5.94 -10.45 52.01
C ASN A 5 -6.61 -11.56 51.19
N LEU A 6 -7.59 -12.25 51.79
CA LEU A 6 -8.40 -13.26 51.10
C LEU A 6 -9.33 -12.61 50.08
N ASP A 7 -9.98 -11.51 50.45
CA ASP A 7 -10.82 -10.74 49.54
C ASP A 7 -10.03 -10.18 48.35
N GLU A 8 -8.79 -9.71 48.59
CA GLU A 8 -7.89 -9.22 47.53
C GLU A 8 -7.42 -10.34 46.59
N LEU A 9 -7.09 -11.52 47.14
CA LEU A 9 -6.73 -12.71 46.34
C LEU A 9 -7.91 -13.17 45.47
N VAL A 10 -9.12 -13.18 46.01
CA VAL A 10 -10.34 -13.53 45.26
C VAL A 10 -10.58 -12.54 44.13
N LEU A 11 -10.39 -11.24 44.38
CA LEU A 11 -10.54 -10.22 43.34
C LEU A 11 -9.50 -10.39 42.22
N HIS A 12 -8.23 -10.61 42.57
CA HIS A 12 -7.16 -10.81 41.58
C HIS A 12 -7.35 -12.10 40.76
N THR A 13 -7.81 -13.19 41.38
CA THR A 13 -8.10 -14.44 40.65
C THR A 13 -9.31 -14.30 39.75
N LEU A 14 -10.33 -13.54 40.17
CA LEU A 14 -11.51 -13.23 39.35
C LEU A 14 -11.14 -12.34 38.15
N ASP A 15 -10.32 -11.32 38.35
CA ASP A 15 -9.82 -10.47 37.27
C ASP A 15 -8.99 -11.27 36.26
N LEU A 16 -8.13 -12.18 36.74
CA LEU A 16 -7.34 -13.05 35.88
C LEU A 16 -8.22 -14.03 35.10
N LEU A 17 -9.27 -14.58 35.72
CA LEU A 17 -10.24 -15.43 35.04
C LEU A 17 -11.05 -14.65 34.00
N ASN A 18 -11.48 -13.44 34.34
CA ASN A 18 -12.21 -12.56 33.44
C ASN A 18 -11.35 -12.17 32.23
N TRP A 19 -10.08 -11.82 32.45
CA TRP A 19 -9.14 -11.54 31.37
C TRP A 19 -8.92 -12.75 30.46
N ARG A 20 -8.77 -13.95 31.04
CA ARG A 20 -8.64 -15.19 30.27
C ARG A 20 -9.92 -15.49 29.48
N LEU A 21 -11.09 -15.25 30.05
CA LEU A 21 -12.37 -15.45 29.39
C LEU A 21 -12.52 -14.49 28.20
N GLN A 22 -12.26 -13.19 28.42
CA GLN A 22 -12.27 -12.17 27.36
C GLN A 22 -11.27 -12.50 26.25
N ARG A 23 -10.11 -13.05 26.59
CA ARG A 23 -9.12 -13.49 25.60
C ARG A 23 -9.61 -14.71 24.81
N LEU A 24 -10.23 -15.68 25.45
CA LEU A 24 -10.82 -16.83 24.76
C LEU A 24 -11.99 -16.41 23.87
N GLU A 25 -12.81 -15.49 24.35
CA GLU A 25 -13.90 -14.89 23.59
C GLU A 25 -13.36 -14.13 22.37
N PHE A 26 -12.32 -13.32 22.55
CA PHE A 26 -11.64 -12.65 21.45
C PHE A 26 -11.06 -13.64 20.44
N LEU A 27 -10.40 -14.71 20.88
CA LEU A 27 -9.85 -15.72 19.97
C LEU A 27 -10.93 -16.52 19.23
N LEU A 28 -12.08 -16.73 19.87
CA LEU A 28 -13.21 -17.47 19.30
C LEU A 28 -14.02 -16.61 18.31
N HIS A 29 -14.15 -15.31 18.57
CA HIS A 29 -14.97 -14.37 17.80
C HIS A 29 -14.15 -13.38 16.96
N ALA A 30 -12.81 -13.52 16.93
CA ALA A 30 -11.93 -12.65 16.15
C ALA A 30 -12.45 -12.56 14.71
N PRO A 31 -12.81 -11.36 14.22
CA PRO A 31 -13.36 -11.22 12.88
C PRO A 31 -12.29 -11.66 11.87
N PRO A 32 -12.60 -12.61 10.97
CA PRO A 32 -11.66 -12.98 9.91
C PRO A 32 -11.50 -11.76 9.01
N THR A 33 -10.26 -11.32 8.78
CA THR A 33 -9.95 -10.11 8.01
C THR A 33 -10.52 -10.14 6.58
N GLN A 34 -11.03 -11.28 6.06
CA GLN A 34 -11.47 -11.39 4.65
C GLN A 34 -12.65 -12.35 4.33
N ASP A 35 -13.35 -12.99 5.28
CA ASP A 35 -14.48 -13.90 4.95
C ASP A 35 -15.85 -13.37 5.43
N PRO A 36 -16.91 -13.40 4.59
CA PRO A 36 -18.18 -12.72 4.87
C PRO A 36 -19.17 -13.49 5.76
N GLN A 37 -18.81 -14.63 6.37
CA GLN A 37 -19.75 -15.41 7.20
C GLN A 37 -19.07 -16.07 8.43
N PRO A 38 -19.57 -15.83 9.66
CA PRO A 38 -19.07 -16.47 10.87
C PRO A 38 -19.61 -17.90 10.96
N THR A 39 -18.94 -18.85 10.30
CA THR A 39 -19.19 -20.27 10.56
C THR A 39 -18.53 -20.67 11.88
N PRO A 40 -19.14 -21.54 12.70
CA PRO A 40 -18.54 -21.95 13.95
C PRO A 40 -17.17 -22.60 13.69
N VAL A 41 -16.24 -22.45 14.63
CA VAL A 41 -14.84 -22.88 14.45
C VAL A 41 -14.74 -24.40 14.20
N LEU A 42 -15.62 -25.18 14.82
CA LEU A 42 -15.64 -26.65 14.76
C LEU A 42 -15.88 -27.20 13.34
N PRO A 43 -16.94 -26.79 12.60
CA PRO A 43 -17.09 -27.22 11.21
C PRO A 43 -15.98 -26.70 10.29
N ARG A 44 -15.35 -25.56 10.59
CA ARG A 44 -14.20 -25.07 9.81
C ARG A 44 -12.97 -25.96 10.00
N ILE A 45 -12.67 -26.37 11.24
CA ILE A 45 -11.61 -27.35 11.51
C ILE A 45 -11.92 -28.66 10.79
N HIS A 46 -13.15 -29.17 10.90
CA HIS A 46 -13.53 -30.42 10.25
C HIS A 46 -13.42 -30.33 8.72
N LYS A 47 -13.78 -29.20 8.10
CA LYS A 47 -13.61 -28.97 6.67
C LYS A 47 -12.12 -28.96 6.27
N LEU A 48 -11.27 -28.32 7.08
CA LEU A 48 -9.83 -28.31 6.87
C LEU A 48 -9.23 -29.71 7.03
N GLU A 49 -9.63 -30.45 8.05
CA GLU A 49 -9.22 -31.83 8.29
C GLU A 49 -9.59 -32.72 7.09
N GLN A 50 -10.84 -32.65 6.62
CA GLN A 50 -11.25 -33.36 5.41
C GLN A 50 -10.43 -32.97 4.18
N SER A 51 -10.10 -31.68 4.03
CA SER A 51 -9.27 -31.21 2.92
C SER A 51 -7.83 -31.70 3.02
N LEU A 52 -7.27 -31.75 4.22
CA LEU A 52 -5.92 -32.25 4.50
C LEU A 52 -5.84 -33.77 4.34
N LEU A 53 -6.86 -34.51 4.75
CA LEU A 53 -6.96 -35.95 4.52
C LEU A 53 -7.07 -36.27 3.02
N LYS A 54 -7.85 -35.48 2.27
CA LYS A 54 -7.89 -35.58 0.79
C LYS A 54 -6.51 -35.29 0.19
N LEU A 55 -5.83 -34.24 0.65
CA LEU A 55 -4.50 -33.89 0.16
C LEU A 55 -3.45 -34.96 0.50
N ALA A 56 -3.53 -35.54 1.70
CA ALA A 56 -2.67 -36.64 2.12
C ALA A 56 -2.90 -37.92 1.31
N SER A 57 -4.14 -38.18 0.86
CA SER A 57 -4.45 -39.30 -0.03
C SER A 57 -4.03 -39.07 -1.49
N GLN A 58 -3.94 -37.81 -1.92
CA GLN A 58 -3.57 -37.44 -3.29
C GLN A 58 -2.07 -37.25 -3.50
N ASN A 59 -1.31 -36.96 -2.44
CA ASN A 59 0.12 -36.69 -2.53
C ASN A 59 0.93 -37.61 -1.61
N ASP A 60 1.68 -38.53 -2.23
CA ASP A 60 2.54 -39.50 -1.54
C ASP A 60 3.55 -38.85 -0.60
N ILE A 61 4.05 -37.65 -0.92
CA ILE A 61 5.00 -36.90 -0.10
C ILE A 61 4.37 -36.54 1.25
N VAL A 62 3.11 -36.09 1.25
CA VAL A 62 2.39 -35.73 2.47
C VAL A 62 2.16 -36.97 3.33
N SER A 63 1.84 -38.11 2.72
CA SER A 63 1.72 -39.38 3.44
C SER A 63 3.05 -39.83 4.06
N ASN A 64 4.17 -39.60 3.37
CA ASN A 64 5.51 -39.93 3.84
C ASN A 64 5.94 -39.00 4.98
N LEU A 65 5.59 -37.72 4.92
CA LEU A 65 5.82 -36.77 6.01
C LEU A 65 4.99 -37.10 7.25
N LEU A 66 3.73 -37.51 7.10
CA LEU A 66 2.91 -37.96 8.22
C LEU A 66 3.48 -39.24 8.86
N LYS A 67 3.96 -40.19 8.05
CA LYS A 67 4.67 -41.38 8.53
C LYS A 67 6.00 -41.03 9.21
N LEU A 68 6.69 -39.99 8.74
CA LEU A 68 7.92 -39.49 9.35
C LEU A 68 7.63 -38.81 10.69
N GLN A 69 6.60 -37.98 10.76
CA GLN A 69 6.12 -37.34 11.97
C GLN A 69 5.70 -38.38 13.02
N SER A 70 4.98 -39.44 12.61
CA SER A 70 4.59 -40.51 13.55
C SER A 70 5.78 -41.31 14.08
N LYS A 71 6.85 -41.46 13.28
CA LYS A 71 8.06 -42.18 13.68
C LYS A 71 9.03 -41.32 14.49
N HIS A 72 9.04 -40.02 14.24
CA HIS A 72 9.96 -39.07 14.86
C HIS A 72 9.22 -37.78 15.25
N PRO A 73 8.38 -37.82 16.30
CA PRO A 73 7.68 -36.64 16.79
C PRO A 73 8.65 -35.55 17.30
N ASP A 74 9.86 -35.97 17.70
CA ASP A 74 10.93 -35.11 18.25
C ASP A 74 11.53 -34.15 17.21
N ILE A 75 11.38 -34.45 15.91
CA ILE A 75 11.90 -33.58 14.83
C ILE A 75 11.01 -32.34 14.67
N PHE A 76 9.71 -32.47 14.91
CA PHE A 76 8.72 -31.43 14.67
C PHE A 76 8.22 -30.77 15.95
N THR A 77 8.40 -31.44 17.10
CA THR A 77 8.09 -30.89 18.42
C THR A 77 9.43 -30.74 19.15
N PRO A 78 10.06 -29.55 19.11
CA PRO A 78 11.27 -29.34 19.90
C PRO A 78 10.94 -29.65 21.36
N PRO A 79 11.76 -30.45 22.08
CA PRO A 79 11.52 -30.72 23.49
C PRO A 79 11.44 -29.38 24.24
N PRO A 80 10.55 -29.25 25.24
CA PRO A 80 10.41 -28.02 25.99
C PRO A 80 11.79 -27.59 26.50
N THR A 81 12.25 -26.43 26.04
CA THR A 81 13.56 -25.84 26.34
C THR A 81 13.62 -25.43 27.80
N THR A 82 13.71 -26.40 28.71
CA THR A 82 13.99 -26.19 30.15
C THR A 82 15.32 -26.83 30.55
N THR A 83 15.85 -27.76 29.76
CA THR A 83 17.21 -28.26 29.95
C THR A 83 18.18 -27.40 29.15
N LEU A 84 19.00 -26.64 29.87
CA LEU A 84 20.19 -25.95 29.38
C LEU A 84 20.95 -26.88 28.40
N PRO A 85 21.32 -26.42 27.19
CA PRO A 85 21.99 -27.27 26.21
C PRO A 85 23.26 -27.90 26.82
N PRO A 86 23.67 -29.11 26.41
CA PRO A 86 24.82 -29.80 26.97
C PRO A 86 26.02 -28.86 26.93
N ALA A 87 26.64 -28.63 28.09
CA ALA A 87 27.75 -27.69 28.21
C ALA A 87 28.85 -28.08 27.24
N LEU A 88 29.05 -27.27 26.19
CA LEU A 88 30.12 -27.51 25.23
C LEU A 88 31.45 -27.66 25.99
N PRO A 89 32.30 -28.64 25.63
CA PRO A 89 33.61 -28.79 26.23
C PRO A 89 34.42 -27.51 26.06
N THR A 90 35.25 -27.17 27.05
CA THR A 90 35.97 -25.88 27.15
C THR A 90 36.76 -25.54 25.88
N ALA A 91 37.32 -26.53 25.21
CA ALA A 91 38.03 -26.36 23.94
C ALA A 91 37.13 -25.85 22.80
N GLN A 92 35.88 -26.33 22.69
CA GLN A 92 34.93 -25.87 21.67
C GLN A 92 34.42 -24.46 21.98
N LYS A 93 34.23 -24.13 23.27
CA LYS A 93 33.90 -22.75 23.69
C LYS A 93 35.01 -21.77 23.27
N LEU A 94 36.27 -22.11 23.53
CA LEU A 94 37.40 -21.28 23.10
C LEU A 94 37.47 -21.16 21.58
N ALA A 95 37.24 -22.24 20.83
CA ALA A 95 37.19 -22.19 19.37
C ALA A 95 36.06 -21.27 18.85
N THR A 96 34.88 -21.32 19.47
CA THR A 96 33.76 -20.42 19.11
C THR A 96 34.03 -18.96 19.46
N VAL A 97 34.71 -18.70 20.58
CA VAL A 97 35.11 -17.34 20.96
C VAL A 97 36.17 -16.81 20.00
N LEU A 98 37.15 -17.63 19.63
CA LEU A 98 38.19 -17.25 18.67
C LEU A 98 37.62 -17.01 17.26
N SER A 99 36.63 -17.78 16.82
CA SER A 99 35.98 -17.54 15.53
C SER A 99 35.07 -16.31 15.54
N ALA A 100 34.43 -16.00 16.67
CA ALA A 100 33.57 -14.83 16.84
C ALA A 100 34.34 -13.53 17.17
N ALA A 101 35.57 -13.62 17.68
CA ALA A 101 36.40 -12.47 18.06
C ALA A 101 36.52 -11.36 17.00
N PRO A 102 36.81 -11.64 15.71
CA PRO A 102 36.87 -10.58 14.70
C PRO A 102 35.51 -9.92 14.45
N ALA A 103 34.40 -10.65 14.55
CA ALA A 103 33.06 -10.08 14.43
C ALA A 103 32.71 -9.18 15.62
N LEU A 104 33.11 -9.56 16.83
CA LEU A 104 32.96 -8.72 18.03
C LEU A 104 33.78 -7.42 17.92
N GLN A 105 35.02 -7.50 17.44
CA GLN A 105 35.84 -6.31 17.24
C GLN A 105 35.29 -5.40 16.14
N SER A 106 34.78 -5.98 15.06
CA SER A 106 34.15 -5.24 13.96
C SER A 106 32.87 -4.52 14.43
N THR A 107 32.00 -5.23 15.13
CA THR A 107 30.75 -4.65 15.68
C THR A 107 31.02 -3.61 16.76
N ALA A 108 32.03 -3.81 17.63
CA ALA A 108 32.45 -2.79 18.60
C ALA A 108 32.96 -1.51 17.90
N SER A 109 33.73 -1.66 16.82
CA SER A 109 34.19 -0.53 16.01
C SER A 109 33.03 0.20 15.33
N GLN A 110 32.04 -0.54 14.82
CA GLN A 110 30.82 0.03 14.23
C GLN A 110 29.97 0.77 15.27
N LEU A 111 29.79 0.21 16.46
CA LEU A 111 29.07 0.88 17.55
C LEU A 111 29.79 2.12 18.04
N ARG A 112 31.13 2.09 18.10
CA ARG A 112 31.94 3.27 18.43
C ARG A 112 31.76 4.36 17.38
N SER A 113 31.82 3.99 16.10
CA SER A 113 31.57 4.90 14.98
C SER A 113 30.16 5.52 15.05
N LEU A 114 29.12 4.73 15.36
CA LEU A 114 27.76 5.24 15.56
C LEU A 114 27.64 6.17 16.78
N ALA A 115 28.35 5.87 17.87
CA ALA A 115 28.39 6.76 19.04
C ALA A 115 29.08 8.11 18.74
N ASP A 116 30.01 8.13 17.78
CA ASP A 116 30.70 9.35 17.33
C ASP A 116 29.88 10.12 16.27
N THR A 117 28.77 9.56 15.76
CA THR A 117 27.85 10.34 14.90
C THR A 117 27.00 11.26 15.76
N GLU A 118 27.14 12.56 15.56
CA GLU A 118 26.26 13.56 16.17
C GLU A 118 24.85 13.36 15.61
N LEU A 119 23.97 12.78 16.41
CA LEU A 119 22.54 12.75 16.10
C LEU A 119 22.07 14.20 15.95
N PRO A 120 21.39 14.55 14.84
CA PRO A 120 20.90 15.91 14.65
C PRO A 120 20.03 16.32 15.84
N PRO A 121 20.13 17.59 16.28
CA PRO A 121 19.54 18.01 17.53
C PRO A 121 18.02 17.77 17.50
N THR A 122 17.51 17.15 18.56
CA THR A 122 16.08 16.77 18.69
C THR A 122 15.15 17.98 18.60
N SER A 123 15.67 19.19 18.87
CA SER A 123 14.96 20.46 18.67
C SER A 123 14.57 20.70 17.22
N SER A 124 15.42 20.34 16.25
CA SER A 124 15.09 20.47 14.82
C SER A 124 13.94 19.55 14.44
N PHE A 125 13.93 18.30 14.93
CA PHE A 125 12.82 17.37 14.70
C PHE A 125 11.52 17.84 15.36
N ALA A 126 11.59 18.42 16.55
CA ALA A 126 10.42 19.03 17.20
C ALA A 126 9.88 20.23 16.40
N GLN A 127 10.76 21.02 15.76
CA GLN A 127 10.34 22.08 14.85
C GLN A 127 9.70 21.54 13.57
N TRP A 128 10.22 20.45 13.00
CA TRP A 128 9.56 19.77 11.87
C TRP A 128 8.18 19.24 12.26
N ALA A 129 8.08 18.62 13.44
CA ALA A 129 6.82 18.15 14.01
C ALA A 129 5.79 19.28 14.17
N SER A 130 6.22 20.48 14.57
CA SER A 130 5.32 21.63 14.72
C SER A 130 4.92 22.29 13.39
N LEU A 131 5.69 22.10 12.31
CA LEU A 131 5.39 22.61 10.98
C LEU A 131 4.42 21.71 10.18
N TRP A 132 4.31 20.43 10.51
CA TRP A 132 3.39 19.48 9.87
C TRP A 132 1.95 19.98 9.67
N PRO A 133 1.25 20.53 10.69
CA PRO A 133 -0.12 21.01 10.50
C PRO A 133 -0.20 22.13 9.46
N ARG A 134 0.81 23.01 9.38
CA ARG A 134 0.85 24.08 8.37
C ARG A 134 1.04 23.53 6.96
N ILE A 135 1.81 22.46 6.81
CA ILE A 135 1.99 21.79 5.51
C ILE A 135 0.67 21.18 5.06
N GLU A 136 -0.06 20.53 5.98
CA GLU A 136 -1.36 19.95 5.69
C GLU A 136 -2.39 21.02 5.29
N ASP A 137 -2.44 22.15 6.01
CA ASP A 137 -3.33 23.27 5.68
C ASP A 137 -3.04 23.84 4.28
N VAL A 138 -1.75 23.96 3.91
CA VAL A 138 -1.37 24.44 2.58
C VAL A 138 -1.70 23.39 1.51
N ALA A 139 -1.49 22.10 1.78
CA ALA A 139 -1.85 21.03 0.87
C ALA A 139 -3.37 21.02 0.59
N ALA A 140 -4.19 21.19 1.63
CA ALA A 140 -5.65 21.29 1.48
C ALA A 140 -6.07 22.51 0.64
N ARG A 141 -5.43 23.67 0.83
CA ARG A 141 -5.69 24.84 -0.03
C ARG A 141 -5.24 24.60 -1.48
N GLN A 142 -4.13 23.90 -1.67
CA GLN A 142 -3.62 23.61 -3.01
C GLN A 142 -4.57 22.66 -3.77
N THR A 143 -5.19 21.70 -3.11
CA THR A 143 -6.17 20.80 -3.75
C THR A 143 -7.43 21.57 -4.16
N GLU A 144 -7.92 22.47 -3.30
CA GLU A 144 -9.05 23.37 -3.62
C GLU A 144 -8.75 24.28 -4.81
N GLN A 145 -7.60 24.97 -4.79
CA GLN A 145 -7.16 25.84 -5.89
C GLN A 145 -7.01 25.05 -7.21
N ASN A 146 -6.47 23.84 -7.16
CA ASN A 146 -6.35 23.00 -8.35
C ASN A 146 -7.72 22.63 -8.94
N ALA A 147 -8.71 22.37 -8.09
CA ALA A 147 -10.08 22.12 -8.53
C ALA A 147 -10.68 23.35 -9.22
N GLU A 148 -10.54 24.54 -8.62
CA GLU A 148 -11.00 25.80 -9.21
C GLU A 148 -10.32 26.10 -10.55
N ILE A 149 -8.99 25.94 -10.62
CA ILE A 149 -8.23 26.14 -11.86
C ILE A 149 -8.71 25.17 -12.95
N SER A 150 -8.97 23.92 -12.60
CA SER A 150 -9.46 22.92 -13.57
C SER A 150 -10.83 23.32 -14.13
N GLU A 151 -11.71 23.84 -13.28
CA GLU A 151 -13.03 24.31 -13.69
C GLU A 151 -12.93 25.56 -14.57
N LEU A 152 -12.13 26.54 -14.16
CA LEU A 152 -11.91 27.77 -14.92
C LEU A 152 -11.30 27.46 -16.29
N ARG A 153 -10.35 26.52 -16.37
CA ARG A 153 -9.79 26.03 -17.64
C ARG A 153 -10.85 25.38 -18.52
N ARG A 154 -11.76 24.60 -17.93
CA ARG A 154 -12.87 24.00 -18.70
C ARG A 154 -13.80 25.07 -19.26
N ARG A 155 -14.19 26.05 -18.44
CA ARG A 155 -15.08 27.14 -18.85
C ARG A 155 -14.42 28.03 -19.92
N SER A 156 -13.13 28.35 -19.74
CA SER A 156 -12.39 29.16 -20.72
C SER A 156 -12.19 28.41 -22.04
N ALA A 157 -11.90 27.11 -22.00
CA ALA A 157 -11.80 26.29 -23.21
C ALA A 157 -13.12 26.34 -24.01
N VAL A 158 -14.26 26.14 -23.36
CA VAL A 158 -15.57 26.21 -24.03
C VAL A 158 -15.83 27.59 -24.64
N ALA A 159 -15.52 28.66 -23.90
CA ALA A 159 -15.69 30.03 -24.41
C ALA A 159 -14.80 30.30 -25.64
N VAL A 160 -13.53 29.89 -25.59
CA VAL A 160 -12.57 30.04 -26.69
C VAL A 160 -13.00 29.21 -27.91
N THR A 161 -13.41 27.95 -27.72
CA THR A 161 -13.90 27.11 -28.82
C THR A 161 -15.14 27.74 -29.47
N ARG A 162 -16.11 28.20 -28.68
CA ARG A 162 -17.31 28.86 -29.19
C ARG A 162 -16.97 30.13 -29.98
N TRP A 163 -16.09 30.97 -29.45
CA TRP A 163 -15.63 32.18 -30.13
C TRP A 163 -14.95 31.85 -31.46
N HIS A 164 -14.07 30.85 -31.46
CA HIS A 164 -13.39 30.40 -32.68
C HIS A 164 -14.39 29.89 -33.73
N ASP A 165 -15.37 29.08 -33.34
CA ASP A 165 -16.33 28.49 -34.28
C ASP A 165 -17.33 29.49 -34.86
N VAL A 166 -17.79 30.43 -34.02
CA VAL A 166 -18.80 31.42 -34.38
C VAL A 166 -18.17 32.62 -35.08
N ASP A 167 -17.11 33.19 -34.52
CA ASP A 167 -16.55 34.43 -35.08
C ASP A 167 -15.54 34.12 -36.17
N VAL A 168 -14.50 33.34 -35.87
CA VAL A 168 -13.40 33.11 -36.82
C VAL A 168 -13.85 32.23 -37.98
N LEU A 169 -14.37 31.02 -37.70
CA LEU A 169 -14.71 30.07 -38.75
C LEU A 169 -15.93 30.50 -39.56
N ALA A 170 -16.94 31.14 -38.95
CA ALA A 170 -18.10 31.59 -39.73
C ALA A 170 -17.75 32.77 -40.65
N GLN A 171 -16.94 33.72 -40.17
CA GLN A 171 -16.44 34.80 -41.02
C GLN A 171 -15.59 34.25 -42.16
N MET A 172 -14.70 33.30 -41.89
CA MET A 172 -13.89 32.66 -42.94
C MET A 172 -14.76 31.95 -43.99
N ARG A 173 -15.79 31.21 -43.56
CA ARG A 173 -16.75 30.58 -44.50
C ARG A 173 -17.44 31.61 -45.39
N CYS A 174 -17.88 32.73 -44.82
CA CYS A 174 -18.47 33.83 -45.57
C CYS A 174 -17.46 34.39 -46.58
N TRP A 175 -16.23 34.71 -46.17
CA TRP A 175 -15.19 35.21 -47.06
C TRP A 175 -14.90 34.27 -48.23
N VAL A 176 -14.80 32.97 -47.97
CA VAL A 176 -14.59 31.95 -49.02
C VAL A 176 -15.76 31.90 -50.00
N GLU A 177 -17.01 32.04 -49.52
CA GLU A 177 -18.19 32.09 -50.39
C GLU A 177 -18.15 33.34 -51.29
N TRP A 178 -17.85 34.51 -50.71
CA TRP A 178 -17.72 35.76 -51.45
C TRP A 178 -16.62 35.69 -52.50
N GLU A 179 -15.44 35.17 -52.15
CA GLU A 179 -14.35 34.95 -53.10
C GLU A 179 -14.77 33.99 -54.23
N GLY A 180 -15.50 32.92 -53.91
CA GLY A 180 -16.07 32.01 -54.90
C GLY A 180 -17.04 32.68 -55.87
N ARG A 181 -17.88 33.60 -55.38
CA ARG A 181 -18.80 34.41 -56.19
C ARG A 181 -18.05 35.40 -57.08
N VAL A 182 -17.10 36.14 -56.53
CA VAL A 182 -16.27 37.10 -57.30
C VAL A 182 -15.51 36.38 -58.41
N ARG A 183 -14.83 35.27 -58.11
CA ARG A 183 -14.15 34.45 -59.13
C ARG A 183 -15.09 33.92 -60.22
N ARG A 184 -16.36 33.66 -59.90
CA ARG A 184 -17.36 33.25 -60.90
C ARG A 184 -17.70 34.39 -61.85
N VAL A 185 -17.95 35.58 -61.30
CA VAL A 185 -18.22 36.80 -62.06
C VAL A 185 -17.02 37.17 -62.94
N GLU A 186 -15.79 37.14 -62.39
CA GLU A 186 -14.56 37.36 -63.15
C GLU A 186 -14.42 36.38 -64.33
N ARG A 187 -14.71 35.10 -64.10
CA ARG A 187 -14.70 34.08 -65.17
C ARG A 187 -15.78 34.33 -66.23
N GLU A 188 -16.92 34.92 -65.88
CA GLU A 188 -17.98 35.26 -66.82
C GLU A 188 -17.62 36.51 -67.63
N ILE A 189 -17.10 37.55 -66.98
CA ILE A 189 -16.59 38.76 -67.63
C ILE A 189 -15.47 38.39 -68.61
N GLY A 190 -14.46 37.64 -68.17
CA GLY A 190 -13.37 37.19 -69.03
C GLY A 190 -13.80 36.26 -70.16
N ARG A 191 -14.96 35.59 -70.06
CA ARG A 191 -15.58 34.85 -71.19
C ARG A 191 -16.30 35.80 -72.15
N ALA A 192 -17.01 36.79 -71.64
CA ALA A 192 -17.71 37.78 -72.45
C ALA A 192 -16.73 38.70 -73.21
N GLU A 193 -15.63 39.12 -72.57
CA GLU A 193 -14.58 39.92 -73.20
C GLU A 193 -13.90 39.17 -74.34
N ARG A 194 -13.59 37.88 -74.18
CA ARG A 194 -13.05 37.05 -75.26
C ARG A 194 -13.98 36.99 -76.46
N ARG A 195 -15.27 36.72 -76.25
CA ARG A 195 -16.27 36.72 -77.35
C ARG A 195 -16.34 38.07 -78.07
N ARG A 196 -16.33 39.18 -77.32
CA ARG A 196 -16.33 40.53 -77.90
C ARG A 196 -15.01 40.90 -78.60
N GLY A 197 -13.92 40.22 -78.28
CA GLY A 197 -12.63 40.32 -78.97
C GLY A 197 -12.66 39.54 -80.29
N ASP A 198 -13.19 38.32 -80.27
CA ASP A 198 -13.35 37.46 -81.45
C ASP A 198 -14.34 38.04 -82.47
N GLU A 199 -15.36 38.80 -82.03
CA GLU A 199 -16.31 39.52 -82.91
C GLU A 199 -15.72 40.80 -83.55
N ARG A 200 -14.57 41.29 -83.05
CA ARG A 200 -13.94 42.54 -83.49
C ARG A 200 -12.61 42.36 -84.21
N GLY A 201 -12.09 41.13 -84.30
CA GLY A 201 -10.99 40.74 -85.17
C GLY A 201 -11.51 40.08 -86.44
#